data_AF-A0A7Y7WSU8-F1
#
_entry.id   AF-A0A7Y7WSU8-F1
#
_cell.length_a   1.000
_cell.length_b   1.000
_cell.length_c   1.000
_cell.angle_alpha   90.00
_cell.angle_beta   90.00
_cell.angle_gamma   90.00
#
_symmetry.space_group_name_H-M   'P 1'
#
loop_
_entity.id
_entity.type
_entity.pdbx_description
1 polymer ?
#
loop_
_entity_poly.entity_id
_entity_poly.type
_entity_poly.pdbx_seq_one_letter_code
_entity_poly.pdbx_strand_id
1 'polypeptide(L)' 'MADTLANQAKATGRSKSAIAIDALRDYLARKTWQIAEIQRAVEEADMSDFATDEEVEATFRKWGADAR' A
#
# COMPACT_ATOMS: atom_id res chain seq x y z
N MET A 1 10.08 15.23 -14.55
CA MET A 1 9.15 15.80 -13.54
C MET A 1 8.56 17.13 -13.99
N ALA A 2 9.37 18.12 -14.41
CA ALA A 2 8.85 19.43 -14.83
C ALA A 2 7.80 19.35 -15.96
N ASP A 3 8.09 18.58 -17.02
CA ASP A 3 7.15 18.41 -18.15
C ASP A 3 5.89 17.63 -17.77
N THR A 4 6.05 16.59 -16.94
CA THR A 4 4.92 15.83 -16.39
C THR A 4 3.97 16.72 -15.58
N LEU A 5 4.53 17.54 -14.68
CA LEU A 5 3.76 18.50 -13.90
C LEU A 5 3.11 19.57 -14.79
N ALA A 6 3.82 20.06 -15.81
CA ALA A 6 3.28 21.04 -16.75
C ALA A 6 2.10 20.48 -17.57
N ASN A 7 2.22 19.25 -18.07
CA ASN A 7 1.16 18.60 -18.84
C ASN A 7 -0.08 18.34 -17.98
N GLN A 8 0.11 17.86 -16.75
CA GLN A 8 -1.01 17.65 -15.82
C GLN A 8 -1.63 18.97 -15.35
N ALA A 9 -0.82 20.00 -15.10
CA ALA A 9 -1.31 21.35 -14.79
C ALA A 9 -2.21 21.89 -15.91
N LYS A 10 -1.76 21.75 -17.17
CA LYS A 10 -2.55 22.14 -18.35
C LYS A 10 -3.86 21.35 -18.47
N ALA A 11 -3.83 20.04 -18.23
CA ALA A 11 -5.01 19.17 -18.36
C ALA A 11 -6.04 19.39 -17.24
N THR A 12 -5.60 19.77 -16.04
CA THR A 12 -6.46 19.88 -14.84
C THR A 12 -6.80 21.32 -14.46
N GLY A 13 -6.17 22.32 -15.10
CA GLY A 13 -6.30 23.74 -14.73
C GLY A 13 -5.62 24.10 -13.40
N ARG A 14 -4.83 23.20 -12.82
CA ARG A 14 -4.17 23.38 -11.51
C ARG A 14 -2.75 23.88 -11.68
N SER A 15 -2.18 24.49 -10.64
CA SER A 15 -0.76 24.89 -10.66
C SER A 15 0.17 23.67 -10.53
N LYS A 16 1.38 23.78 -11.11
CA LYS A 16 2.44 22.76 -10.95
C LYS A 16 2.78 22.52 -9.47
N SER A 17 2.76 23.57 -8.64
CA SER A 17 3.03 23.46 -7.20
C SER A 17 1.94 22.68 -6.47
N ALA A 18 0.66 22.91 -6.81
CA ALA A 18 -0.45 22.17 -6.21
C ALA A 18 -0.36 20.67 -6.52
N ILE A 19 -0.06 20.31 -7.76
CA ILE A 19 0.09 18.91 -8.17
C ILE A 19 1.30 18.27 -7.48
N ALA A 20 2.43 18.97 -7.38
CA ALA A 20 3.61 18.46 -6.71
C ALA A 20 3.36 18.23 -5.20
N ILE A 21 2.66 19.15 -4.54
CA ILE A 21 2.30 19.02 -3.11
C ILE A 21 1.39 17.81 -2.91
N ASP A 22 0.38 17.62 -3.75
CA ASP A 22 -0.52 16.46 -3.64
C ASP A 22 0.22 15.15 -3.86
N ALA A 23 1.07 15.07 -4.89
CA ALA A 23 1.89 13.89 -5.13
C ALA A 23 2.81 13.55 -3.94
N LEU A 24 3.39 14.57 -3.29
CA LEU A 24 4.19 14.39 -2.09
C LEU A 24 3.37 13.94 -0.89
N ARG A 25 2.18 14.51 -0.66
CA ARG A 25 1.26 14.08 0.41
C ARG A 25 0.87 12.62 0.23
N ASP A 26 0.47 12.25 -0.97
CA ASP A 26 0.11 10.88 -1.33
C ASP A 26 1.25 9.90 -1.14
N TYR A 27 2.47 10.29 -1.55
CA TYR A 27 3.67 9.48 -1.36
C TYR A 27 3.96 9.26 0.13
N LEU A 28 3.96 10.34 0.92
CA LEU A 28 4.23 10.26 2.35
C LEU A 28 3.17 9.45 3.08
N ALA A 29 1.88 9.65 2.80
CA ALA A 29 0.79 8.89 3.41
C ALA A 29 0.94 7.38 3.15
N ARG A 30 1.20 6.98 1.90
CA ARG A 30 1.45 5.57 1.55
C ARG A 30 2.70 5.02 2.23
N LYS A 31 3.78 5.80 2.29
CA LYS A 31 5.04 5.35 2.90
C LYS A 31 4.93 5.20 4.41
N THR A 32 4.26 6.13 5.08
CA THR A 32 4.02 6.05 6.52
C THR A 32 3.18 4.81 6.85
N TRP A 33 2.09 4.57 6.13
CA TRP A 33 1.29 3.36 6.32
C TRP A 33 2.09 2.08 6.07
N GLN A 34 2.84 2.02 4.96
CA GLN A 34 3.66 0.86 4.61
C GLN A 34 4.70 0.54 5.68
N ILE A 35 5.40 1.55 6.20
CA ILE A 35 6.41 1.35 7.25
C ILE A 35 5.77 0.82 8.52
N ALA A 36 4.67 1.44 8.96
CA ALA A 36 3.96 1.02 10.17
C ALA A 36 3.46 -0.43 10.05
N GLU A 37 2.93 -0.81 8.89
CA GLU A 37 2.44 -2.16 8.65
C GLU A 37 3.55 -3.21 8.62
N ILE A 38 4.70 -2.88 8.03
CA ILE A 38 5.88 -3.77 8.06
C ILE A 38 6.37 -3.95 9.49
N GLN A 39 6.45 -2.87 10.26
CA GLN A 39 6.88 -2.94 11.66
C GLN A 39 5.92 -3.83 12.48
N ARG A 40 4.61 -3.65 12.33
CA ARG A 40 3.60 -4.48 12.98
C ARG A 40 3.71 -5.96 12.57
N ALA A 41 3.85 -6.25 11.29
CA ALA A 41 4.00 -7.63 10.81
C ALA A 41 5.28 -8.31 11.32
N VAL A 42 6.37 -7.56 11.49
CA VAL A 42 7.60 -8.07 12.13
C VAL A 42 7.37 -8.38 13.61
N GLU A 43 6.70 -7.49 14.35
CA GLU A 43 6.35 -7.73 15.75
C GLU A 43 5.46 -8.99 15.92
N GLU A 44 4.47 -9.18 15.04
CA GLU A 44 3.62 -10.38 15.01
C GLU A 44 4.44 -11.65 14.73
N ALA A 45 5.34 -11.59 13.75
CA ALA A 45 6.23 -12.69 13.42
C ALA A 45 7.17 -13.06 14.59
N ASP A 46 7.73 -12.06 15.28
CA ASP A 46 8.59 -12.25 16.45
C ASP A 46 7.82 -12.90 17.62
N MET A 47 6.52 -12.67 17.71
CA MET A 47 5.62 -13.35 18.66
C MET A 47 5.14 -14.72 18.18
N SER A 48 5.60 -15.19 17.01
CA SER A 48 5.09 -16.40 16.34
C SER A 48 3.59 -16.36 16.06
N ASP A 49 3.01 -15.16 15.89
CA ASP A 49 1.60 -14.94 15.57
C ASP A 49 1.36 -15.17 14.07
N PHE A 50 1.48 -16.43 13.67
CA PHE A 50 1.19 -16.89 12.33
C PHE A 50 -0.11 -17.70 12.32
N ALA A 51 -0.81 -17.65 11.19
CA ALA A 51 -1.92 -18.56 10.96
C ALA A 51 -1.43 -20.02 10.98
N THR A 52 -2.23 -20.87 11.59
CA THR A 52 -2.06 -22.32 11.57
C THR A 52 -2.35 -22.89 10.18
N ASP A 53 -1.85 -24.09 9.90
CA ASP A 53 -2.11 -24.80 8.65
C ASP A 53 -3.62 -24.97 8.42
N GLU A 54 -4.38 -25.27 9.48
CA GLU A 54 -5.84 -25.42 9.41
C GLU A 54 -6.56 -24.12 9.03
N GLU A 55 -6.10 -22.98 9.54
CA GLU A 55 -6.66 -21.65 9.21
C GLU A 55 -6.35 -21.25 7.76
N VAL A 56 -5.14 -21.57 7.29
CA VAL A 56 -4.73 -21.37 5.90
C VAL A 56 -5.60 -22.22 4.97
N GLU A 57 -5.76 -23.51 5.26
CA GLU A 57 -6.62 -24.39 4.48
C GLU A 57 -8.09 -23.93 4.47
N ALA A 58 -8.62 -23.50 5.63
CA ALA A 58 -9.98 -22.99 5.73
C ALA A 58 -10.18 -21.76 4.84
N THR A 59 -9.17 -20.90 4.75
CA THR A 59 -9.17 -19.74 3.87
C THR A 59 -9.21 -20.15 2.40
N PHE A 60 -8.38 -21.09 1.96
CA PHE A 60 -8.39 -21.56 0.58
C PHE A 60 -9.72 -22.24 0.19
N ARG A 61 -10.26 -23.09 1.07
CA ARG A 61 -11.57 -23.72 0.89
C ARG A 61 -12.69 -22.69 0.72
N LYS A 62 -12.68 -21.60 1.49
CA LYS A 62 -13.67 -20.52 1.39
C LYS A 62 -13.71 -19.89 0.00
N TRP A 63 -12.58 -19.80 -0.70
CA TRP A 63 -12.47 -19.14 -2.01
C TRP A 63 -12.42 -20.14 -3.19
N GLY A 64 -12.67 -21.43 -2.94
CA GLY A 64 -12.74 -22.45 -3.99
C GLY A 64 -11.40 -22.80 -4.64
N ALA A 65 -10.29 -22.42 -4.01
CA ALA A 65 -8.96 -22.86 -4.42
C ALA A 65 -8.62 -24.18 -3.70
N ASP A 66 -8.23 -25.20 -4.45
CA ASP A 66 -7.73 -26.45 -3.88
C ASP A 66 -6.26 -26.20 -3.48
N ALA A 67 -6.01 -26.04 -2.18
CA ALA A 67 -4.65 -25.89 -1.64
C ALA A 67 -4.03 -27.28 -1.54
N ARG A 68 -3.41 -27.74 -2.63
CA ARG A 68 -2.60 -28.96 -2.67
C ARG A 68 -1.35 -28.74 -3.48
#